data_AF-A0AAD8GCY1-F1
#
_entry.id   AF-A0AAD8GCY1-F1
#
_cell.length_a   1.000
_cell.length_b   1.000
_cell.length_c   1.000
_cell.angle_alpha   90.00
_cell.angle_beta   90.00
_cell.angle_gamma   90.00
#
_symmetry.space_group_name_H-M   'P 1'
#
loop_
_entity.id
_entity.type
_entity.pdbx_description
1 polymer ?
#
loop_
_entity_poly.entity_id
_entity_poly.type
_entity_poly.pdbx_seq_one_letter_code
_entity_poly.pdbx_strand_id
1 'polypeptide(L)'
;MSLLHSQVPDGFTSHQTSSKPLCRSSYESSKEKTIRLHTQFLHNLLGLRQLTEPGYLTIDPLVSHRDVSLVTDSVCQLLHCMLSYCTNPKLLLPSSSFLLEAAQVLASVLDHGSLCKPAFTQCMTRAEEFFKDLVSLILRNKELNRFQIQESLADCLILLGGCSLLRASLISLLLLQINCFADELWQACQSQRSACPHFNVSSYENTFYLFWILEQLLQSQKKEDRSEQHCEQRESQQKLERTALFLSEEFPLFSIYIWRIGAYFKSTDAEDS
;
A
#
# COMPACT_ATOMS: atom_id res chain seq x y z
N MET A 1 40.32 34.61 66.73
CA MET A 1 41.54 34.29 65.96
C MET A 1 41.08 33.44 64.79
N SER A 2 40.63 34.05 63.69
CA SER A 2 41.47 34.47 62.53
C SER A 2 42.10 33.24 61.88
N LEU A 3 41.86 32.89 60.61
CA LEU A 3 42.17 33.63 59.37
C LEU A 3 41.37 32.95 58.22
N LEU A 4 40.66 33.68 57.35
CA LEU A 4 41.12 34.39 56.14
C LEU A 4 41.71 33.50 55.02
N HIS A 5 41.06 33.61 53.85
CA HIS A 5 41.59 33.51 52.48
C HIS A 5 42.28 32.21 52.03
N SER A 6 41.71 31.57 50.99
CA SER A 6 42.51 31.31 49.79
C SER A 6 41.64 31.11 48.54
N GLN A 7 41.80 32.08 47.65
CA GLN A 7 41.91 32.03 46.19
C GLN A 7 41.45 30.79 45.39
N VAL A 8 40.61 31.14 44.41
CA VAL A 8 40.43 30.58 43.07
C VAL A 8 41.74 30.10 42.42
N PRO A 9 41.67 29.02 41.62
CA PRO A 9 42.35 29.01 40.33
C PRO A 9 41.35 28.86 39.18
N ASP A 10 41.49 29.76 38.20
CA ASP A 10 40.83 29.75 36.91
C ASP A 10 41.13 28.47 36.12
N GLY A 11 40.14 28.02 35.35
CA GLY A 11 40.40 27.20 34.17
C GLY A 11 39.41 26.06 33.94
N PHE A 12 38.16 26.38 33.59
CA PHE A 12 37.35 25.49 32.76
C PHE A 12 36.50 26.31 31.79
N THR A 13 37.09 26.66 30.65
CA THR A 13 36.35 26.73 29.39
C THR A 13 35.84 25.32 29.06
N SER A 14 34.53 25.11 29.16
CA SER A 14 33.88 23.98 28.50
C SER A 14 32.45 24.34 28.17
N HIS A 15 32.26 24.69 26.90
CA HIS A 15 31.12 24.38 26.06
C HIS A 15 29.73 24.44 26.72
N GLN A 16 29.05 25.55 26.46
CA GLN A 16 27.61 25.55 26.18
C GLN A 16 27.29 24.39 25.22
N THR A 17 26.84 23.26 25.75
CA THR A 17 26.06 22.31 24.99
C THR A 17 24.64 22.88 24.91
N SER A 18 24.50 23.86 24.01
CA SER A 18 23.22 24.26 23.44
C SER A 18 22.59 23.03 22.79
N SER A 19 21.81 22.28 23.56
CA SER A 19 20.92 21.24 23.05
C SER A 19 19.82 21.92 22.24
N LYS A 20 20.05 22.08 20.93
CA LYS A 20 19.02 22.45 19.96
C LYS A 20 18.15 21.22 19.68
N PRO A 21 16.82 21.27 19.90
CA PRO A 21 15.90 20.33 19.28
C PRO A 21 15.53 20.89 17.91
N LEU A 22 16.29 20.54 16.87
CA LEU A 22 16.02 21.06 15.52
C LEU A 22 16.32 19.97 14.48
N CYS A 23 15.30 19.22 14.04
CA CYS A 23 15.23 18.62 12.69
C CYS A 23 14.04 17.67 12.40
N ARG A 24 13.11 17.40 13.32
CA ARG A 24 12.03 16.42 13.04
C ARG A 24 10.85 17.00 12.27
N SER A 25 10.36 18.18 12.66
CA SER A 25 9.17 18.82 12.06
C SER A 25 9.35 19.30 10.61
N SER A 26 10.59 19.56 10.17
CA SER A 26 10.86 20.11 8.82
C SER A 26 10.79 19.05 7.72
N TYR A 27 11.26 17.83 7.99
CA TYR A 27 11.24 16.72 7.02
C TYR A 27 9.82 16.17 6.81
N GLU A 28 9.07 16.04 7.90
CA GLU A 28 7.68 15.55 7.93
C GLU A 28 6.76 16.49 7.14
N SER A 29 6.90 17.81 7.36
CA SER A 29 6.19 18.85 6.61
C SER A 29 6.56 18.88 5.13
N SER A 30 7.82 18.54 4.77
CA SER A 30 8.29 18.58 3.39
C SER A 30 7.68 17.47 2.52
N LYS A 31 7.65 16.22 3.01
CA LYS A 31 7.10 15.08 2.25
C LYS A 31 5.58 15.16 2.10
N GLU A 32 4.86 15.50 3.18
CA GLU A 32 3.41 15.73 3.09
C GLU A 32 3.10 16.84 2.09
N LYS A 33 3.85 17.95 2.12
CA LYS A 33 3.69 19.05 1.16
C LYS A 33 3.91 18.58 -0.27
N THR A 34 4.94 17.78 -0.53
CA THR A 34 5.19 17.22 -1.86
C THR A 34 4.04 16.31 -2.33
N ILE A 35 3.51 15.45 -1.44
CA ILE A 35 2.35 14.60 -1.75
C ILE A 35 1.15 15.46 -2.12
N ARG A 36 0.84 16.51 -1.33
CA ARG A 36 -0.26 17.44 -1.62
C ARG A 36 -0.09 18.16 -2.94
N LEU A 37 1.12 18.64 -3.25
CA LEU A 37 1.40 19.36 -4.50
C LEU A 37 1.16 18.46 -5.72
N HIS A 38 1.69 17.24 -5.72
CA HIS A 38 1.47 16.30 -6.82
C HIS A 38 0.01 15.83 -6.90
N THR A 39 -0.65 15.60 -5.77
CA THR A 39 -2.08 15.26 -5.71
C THR A 39 -2.93 16.37 -6.33
N GLN A 40 -2.69 17.63 -5.93
CA GLN A 40 -3.42 18.78 -6.46
C GLN A 40 -3.15 18.99 -7.95
N PHE A 41 -1.91 18.84 -8.40
CA PHE A 41 -1.56 18.92 -9.82
C PHE A 41 -2.34 17.89 -10.65
N LEU A 42 -2.32 16.62 -10.23
CA LEU A 42 -3.02 15.54 -10.91
C LEU A 42 -4.55 15.69 -10.86
N HIS A 43 -5.09 16.11 -9.72
CA HIS A 43 -6.51 16.37 -9.56
C HIS A 43 -6.99 17.51 -10.47
N ASN A 44 -6.24 18.62 -10.53
CA ASN A 44 -6.54 19.74 -11.42
C ASN A 44 -6.47 19.31 -12.90
N LEU A 45 -5.50 18.47 -13.27
CA LEU A 45 -5.38 17.94 -14.62
C LEU A 45 -6.59 17.08 -15.01
N LEU A 46 -7.06 16.22 -14.11
CA LEU A 46 -8.30 15.45 -14.31
C LEU A 46 -9.50 16.37 -14.50
N GLY A 47 -9.65 17.41 -13.66
CA GLY A 47 -10.73 18.39 -13.77
C GLY A 47 -10.71 19.15 -15.10
N LEU A 48 -9.54 19.61 -15.55
CA LEU A 48 -9.40 20.29 -16.85
C LEU A 48 -9.81 19.38 -18.02
N ARG A 49 -9.53 18.08 -17.92
CA ARG A 49 -9.92 17.10 -18.94
C ARG A 49 -11.42 16.84 -18.98
N GLN A 50 -12.07 16.67 -17.84
CA GLN A 50 -13.51 16.52 -17.76
C GLN A 50 -14.25 17.73 -18.35
N LEU A 51 -13.67 18.93 -18.26
CA LEU A 51 -14.19 20.15 -18.91
C LEU A 51 -13.92 20.21 -20.42
N THR A 52 -12.97 19.41 -20.92
CA THR A 52 -12.58 19.33 -22.34
C THR A 52 -13.41 18.27 -23.09
N GLU A 53 -13.82 17.19 -22.41
CA GLU A 53 -14.65 16.10 -22.97
C GLU A 53 -15.99 16.51 -23.61
N PRO A 54 -16.71 17.58 -23.20
CA PRO A 54 -17.94 18.00 -23.89
C PRO A 54 -17.71 18.79 -25.20
N GLY A 55 -16.52 18.72 -25.80
CA GLY A 55 -16.25 19.26 -27.15
C GLY A 55 -16.02 20.78 -27.21
N TYR A 56 -15.82 21.44 -26.07
CA TYR A 56 -15.57 22.89 -26.00
C TYR A 56 -14.11 23.28 -26.26
N LEU A 57 -13.16 22.34 -26.13
CA LEU A 57 -11.74 22.58 -26.36
C LEU A 57 -11.23 21.62 -27.44
N THR A 58 -10.71 22.17 -28.53
CA THR A 58 -10.20 21.42 -29.71
C THR A 58 -8.85 20.73 -29.49
N ILE A 59 -8.26 20.83 -28.30
CA ILE A 59 -6.90 20.35 -28.00
C ILE A 59 -6.93 19.62 -26.66
N ASP A 60 -6.65 18.31 -26.66
CA ASP A 60 -6.40 17.56 -25.43
C ASP A 60 -5.13 18.14 -24.75
N PRO A 61 -5.20 18.57 -23.47
CA PRO A 61 -4.06 19.13 -22.75
C PRO A 61 -2.79 18.26 -22.72
N LEU A 62 -2.87 16.95 -23.02
CA LEU A 62 -1.71 16.04 -23.06
C LEU A 62 -1.19 15.72 -24.48
N VAL A 63 -1.58 16.49 -25.51
CA VAL A 63 -1.12 16.25 -26.90
C VAL A 63 0.40 16.48 -27.08
N SER A 64 1.03 17.26 -26.20
CA SER A 64 2.47 17.51 -26.24
C SER A 64 3.27 16.45 -25.46
N HIS A 65 4.29 15.88 -26.10
CA HIS A 65 5.24 14.93 -25.48
C HIS A 65 5.85 15.43 -24.16
N ARG A 66 6.00 16.74 -24.00
CA ARG A 66 6.61 17.37 -22.82
C ARG A 66 5.67 17.36 -21.61
N ASP A 67 4.36 17.40 -21.85
CA ASP A 67 3.35 17.40 -20.79
C ASP A 67 3.09 15.97 -20.31
N VAL A 68 3.16 14.97 -21.20
CA VAL A 68 3.07 13.55 -20.82
C VAL A 68 4.21 13.11 -19.88
N SER A 69 5.44 13.59 -20.10
CA SER A 69 6.55 13.29 -19.19
C SER A 69 6.33 13.89 -17.80
N LEU A 70 5.78 15.11 -17.72
CA LEU A 70 5.48 15.76 -16.44
C LEU A 70 4.41 15.02 -15.63
N VAL A 71 3.35 14.51 -16.29
CA VAL A 71 2.33 13.70 -15.62
C VAL A 71 2.92 12.40 -15.10
N THR A 72 3.70 11.71 -15.93
CA THR A 72 4.38 10.46 -15.58
C THR A 72 5.32 10.66 -14.39
N ASP A 73 6.13 11.72 -14.42
CA ASP A 73 7.02 12.08 -13.31
C ASP A 73 6.22 12.39 -12.05
N SER A 74 5.11 13.13 -12.15
CA SER A 74 4.25 13.44 -11.02
C SER A 74 3.64 12.18 -10.39
N VAL A 75 3.18 11.22 -11.19
CA VAL A 75 2.67 9.92 -10.71
C VAL A 75 3.79 9.15 -10.00
N CYS A 76 4.97 9.04 -10.62
CA CYS A 76 6.11 8.33 -10.05
C CYS A 76 6.59 8.95 -8.73
N GLN A 77 6.67 10.28 -8.67
CA GLN A 77 7.07 11.02 -7.46
C GLN A 77 6.02 10.91 -6.36
N LEU A 78 4.73 10.93 -6.69
CA LEU A 78 3.66 10.76 -5.73
C LEU A 78 3.72 9.37 -5.08
N LEU A 79 3.80 8.30 -5.88
CA LEU A 79 3.98 6.92 -5.38
C LEU A 79 5.23 6.79 -4.50
N HIS A 80 6.35 7.38 -4.93
CA HIS A 80 7.59 7.35 -4.16
C HIS A 80 7.47 8.10 -2.81
N CYS A 81 6.83 9.28 -2.81
CA CYS A 81 6.66 10.06 -1.59
C CYS A 81 5.66 9.42 -0.63
N MET A 82 4.56 8.85 -1.15
CA MET A 82 3.61 8.06 -0.36
C MET A 82 4.31 6.89 0.31
N LEU A 83 5.11 6.11 -0.43
CA LEU A 83 5.84 4.97 0.14
C LEU A 83 6.83 5.42 1.22
N SER A 84 7.61 6.46 0.93
CA SER A 84 8.55 7.05 1.89
C SER A 84 7.85 7.51 3.17
N TYR A 85 6.60 7.96 3.07
CA TYR A 85 5.79 8.36 4.23
C TYR A 85 5.28 7.12 4.99
N CYS A 86 4.73 6.13 4.28
CA CYS A 86 4.20 4.89 4.84
C CYS A 86 5.23 4.07 5.61
N THR A 87 6.50 4.11 5.19
CA THR A 87 7.61 3.42 5.89
C THR A 87 7.88 4.01 7.28
N ASN A 88 7.38 5.20 7.58
CA ASN A 88 7.57 5.86 8.87
C ASN A 88 6.28 5.80 9.71
N PRO A 89 6.09 4.78 10.57
CA PRO A 89 4.82 4.54 11.28
C PRO A 89 4.40 5.67 12.22
N LYS A 90 5.36 6.50 12.66
CA LYS A 90 5.11 7.68 13.51
C LYS A 90 4.41 8.82 12.76
N LEU A 91 4.50 8.83 11.43
CA LEU A 91 3.91 9.89 10.61
C LEU A 91 2.46 9.59 10.24
N LEU A 92 2.07 8.32 10.23
CA LEU A 92 0.72 7.90 9.87
C LEU A 92 -0.35 8.31 10.91
N LEU A 93 0.05 8.83 12.08
CA LEU A 93 -0.84 9.40 13.10
C LEU A 93 -0.63 10.93 13.12
N PRO A 94 -1.67 11.81 13.06
CA PRO A 94 -3.08 11.59 13.40
C PRO A 94 -4.07 11.80 12.22
N SER A 95 -3.61 11.98 10.98
CA SER A 95 -4.50 12.17 9.82
C SER A 95 -3.82 11.74 8.50
N SER A 96 -4.07 10.51 8.07
CA SER A 96 -3.66 9.96 6.77
C SER A 96 -4.62 10.33 5.62
N SER A 97 -5.58 11.25 5.84
CA SER A 97 -6.59 11.64 4.84
C SER A 97 -5.99 12.10 3.52
N PHE A 98 -4.86 12.80 3.55
CA PHE A 98 -4.17 13.26 2.33
C PHE A 98 -3.52 12.11 1.54
N LEU A 99 -3.16 10.99 2.19
CA LEU A 99 -2.67 9.79 1.51
C LEU A 99 -3.82 9.08 0.79
N LEU A 100 -4.98 9.02 1.44
CA LEU A 100 -6.19 8.45 0.83
C LEU A 100 -6.63 9.28 -0.37
N GLU A 101 -6.63 10.61 -0.25
CA GLU A 101 -6.88 11.53 -1.36
C GLU A 101 -5.86 11.31 -2.50
N ALA A 102 -4.57 11.19 -2.17
CA ALA A 102 -3.53 10.90 -3.15
C ALA A 102 -3.76 9.55 -3.87
N ALA A 103 -4.11 8.49 -3.12
CA ALA A 103 -4.41 7.18 -3.68
C ALA A 103 -5.62 7.23 -4.62
N GLN A 104 -6.68 7.94 -4.23
CA GLN A 104 -7.88 8.11 -5.05
C GLN A 104 -7.61 8.89 -6.34
N VAL A 105 -6.84 9.98 -6.26
CA VAL A 105 -6.43 10.76 -7.44
C VAL A 105 -5.55 9.91 -8.36
N LEU A 106 -4.60 9.15 -7.81
CA LEU A 106 -3.78 8.22 -8.60
C LEU A 106 -4.62 7.18 -9.33
N ALA A 107 -5.55 6.52 -8.64
CA ALA A 107 -6.45 5.55 -9.26
C ALA A 107 -7.23 6.19 -10.42
N SER A 108 -7.75 7.39 -10.20
CA SER A 108 -8.51 8.15 -11.21
C SER A 108 -7.65 8.56 -12.42
N VAL A 109 -6.40 8.96 -12.19
CA VAL A 109 -5.44 9.29 -13.27
C VAL A 109 -5.10 8.06 -14.08
N LEU A 110 -4.96 6.89 -13.46
CA LEU A 110 -4.61 5.68 -14.19
C LEU A 110 -5.79 5.10 -14.97
N ASP A 111 -7.02 5.20 -14.44
CA ASP A 111 -8.24 4.76 -15.13
C ASP A 111 -8.65 5.67 -16.30
N HIS A 112 -8.53 6.99 -16.12
CA HIS A 112 -9.03 7.99 -17.08
C HIS A 112 -7.92 8.74 -17.83
N GLY A 113 -6.66 8.47 -17.50
CA GLY A 113 -5.51 9.11 -18.13
C GLY A 113 -5.21 8.51 -19.49
N SER A 114 -5.47 9.27 -20.56
CA SER A 114 -4.86 9.01 -21.87
C SER A 114 -3.35 9.35 -21.84
N LEU A 115 -2.56 8.45 -21.24
CA LEU A 115 -1.11 8.46 -21.32
C LEU A 115 -0.66 7.78 -22.62
N CYS A 116 0.46 8.22 -23.19
CA CYS A 116 1.07 7.48 -24.29
C CYS A 116 1.56 6.11 -23.79
N LYS A 117 1.59 5.10 -24.67
CA LYS A 117 1.95 3.71 -24.31
C LYS A 117 3.18 3.58 -23.39
N PRO A 118 4.36 4.19 -23.68
CA PRO A 118 5.52 4.02 -22.81
C PRO A 118 5.35 4.65 -21.43
N ALA A 119 4.71 5.83 -21.35
CA ALA A 119 4.40 6.50 -20.09
C ALA A 119 3.42 5.70 -19.23
N PHE A 120 2.40 5.12 -19.89
CA PHE A 120 1.43 4.24 -19.24
C PHE A 120 2.10 3.01 -18.65
N THR A 121 2.91 2.29 -19.43
CA THR A 121 3.65 1.11 -18.94
C THR A 121 4.55 1.46 -17.75
N GLN A 122 5.26 2.58 -17.80
CA GLN A 122 6.10 3.03 -16.69
C GLN A 122 5.29 3.28 -15.41
N CYS A 123 4.15 3.98 -15.51
CA CYS A 123 3.27 4.24 -14.37
C CYS A 123 2.73 2.95 -13.77
N MET A 124 2.29 2.00 -14.61
CA MET A 124 1.76 0.72 -14.17
C MET A 124 2.82 -0.11 -13.44
N THR A 125 4.01 -0.27 -14.02
CA THR A 125 5.13 -0.97 -13.36
C THR A 125 5.45 -0.33 -12.02
N ARG A 126 5.46 1.01 -11.95
CA ARG A 126 5.76 1.71 -10.70
C ARG A 126 4.67 1.53 -9.64
N ALA A 127 3.40 1.47 -10.05
CA ALA A 127 2.29 1.19 -9.15
C ALA A 127 2.33 -0.26 -8.63
N GLU A 128 2.70 -1.24 -9.46
CA GLU A 128 2.87 -2.63 -9.04
C GLU A 128 4.03 -2.82 -8.05
N GLU A 129 5.15 -2.13 -8.24
CA GLU A 129 6.24 -2.07 -7.25
C GLU A 129 5.74 -1.49 -5.93
N PHE A 130 5.01 -0.38 -6.00
CA PHE A 130 4.42 0.26 -4.83
C PHE A 130 3.47 -0.69 -4.06
N PHE A 131 2.66 -1.49 -4.76
CA PHE A 131 1.82 -2.51 -4.13
C PHE A 131 2.64 -3.55 -3.36
N LYS A 132 3.70 -4.07 -3.98
CA LYS A 132 4.60 -5.05 -3.34
C LYS A 132 5.19 -4.48 -2.05
N ASP A 133 5.61 -3.22 -2.09
CA ASP A 133 6.18 -2.54 -0.92
C ASP A 133 5.15 -2.32 0.18
N LEU A 134 3.94 -1.85 -0.14
CA LEU A 134 2.87 -1.67 0.86
C LEU A 134 2.41 -3.00 1.48
N VAL A 135 2.24 -4.05 0.67
CA VAL A 135 1.89 -5.39 1.17
C VAL A 135 3.01 -5.92 2.08
N SER A 136 4.28 -5.70 1.71
CA SER A 136 5.42 -6.05 2.57
C SER A 136 5.40 -5.29 3.90
N LEU A 137 5.07 -4.00 3.89
CA LEU A 137 4.94 -3.19 5.11
C LEU A 137 3.81 -3.72 6.01
N ILE A 138 2.65 -4.06 5.45
CA ILE A 138 1.53 -4.64 6.21
C ILE A 138 1.97 -5.94 6.91
N LEU A 139 2.60 -6.85 6.17
CA LEU A 139 3.01 -8.17 6.69
C LEU A 139 4.11 -8.08 7.75
N ARG A 140 5.01 -7.09 7.65
CA ARG A 140 6.16 -6.92 8.54
C ARG A 140 5.89 -6.01 9.75
N ASN A 141 4.73 -5.37 9.81
CA ASN A 141 4.44 -4.42 10.89
C ASN A 141 4.34 -5.11 12.26
N LYS A 142 5.11 -4.61 13.23
CA LYS A 142 5.16 -5.10 14.62
C LYS A 142 5.00 -3.97 15.64
N GLU A 143 4.57 -2.79 15.20
CA GLU A 143 4.48 -1.60 16.05
C GLU A 143 3.27 -1.66 17.00
N LEU A 144 3.33 -0.90 18.11
CA LEU A 144 2.24 -0.86 19.10
C LEU A 144 0.91 -0.35 18.51
N ASN A 145 0.96 0.62 17.58
CA ASN A 145 -0.21 1.17 16.89
C ASN A 145 -0.52 0.44 15.57
N ARG A 146 -0.14 -0.84 15.45
CA ARG A 146 -0.24 -1.61 14.21
C ARG A 146 -1.60 -1.55 13.53
N PHE A 147 -2.70 -1.57 14.30
CA PHE A 147 -4.05 -1.64 13.74
C PHE A 147 -4.37 -0.41 12.88
N GLN A 148 -4.19 0.80 13.42
CA GLN A 148 -4.43 2.05 12.70
C GLN A 148 -3.53 2.22 11.47
N ILE A 149 -2.26 1.80 11.61
CA ILE A 149 -1.29 1.84 10.51
C ILE A 149 -1.72 0.86 9.41
N GLN A 150 -2.10 -0.36 9.77
CA GLN A 150 -2.52 -1.39 8.82
C GLN A 150 -3.82 -1.02 8.12
N GLU A 151 -4.79 -0.45 8.83
CA GLU A 151 -6.01 0.11 8.22
C GLU A 151 -5.65 1.19 7.20
N SER A 152 -4.79 2.16 7.54
CA SER A 152 -4.39 3.21 6.60
C SER A 152 -3.68 2.66 5.35
N LEU A 153 -2.80 1.66 5.52
CA LEU A 153 -2.10 1.01 4.41
C LEU A 153 -3.07 0.18 3.55
N ALA A 154 -4.01 -0.53 4.18
CA ALA A 154 -5.05 -1.31 3.53
C ALA A 154 -5.98 -0.40 2.73
N ASP A 155 -6.45 0.70 3.31
CA ASP A 155 -7.30 1.69 2.63
C ASP A 155 -6.59 2.29 1.41
N CYS A 156 -5.29 2.59 1.50
CA CYS A 156 -4.50 3.03 0.35
C CYS A 156 -4.49 1.97 -0.77
N LEU A 157 -4.30 0.69 -0.42
CA LEU A 157 -4.32 -0.41 -1.38
C LEU A 157 -5.72 -0.62 -1.98
N ILE A 158 -6.77 -0.51 -1.18
CA ILE A 158 -8.17 -0.64 -1.64
C ILE A 158 -8.51 0.48 -2.62
N LEU A 159 -8.18 1.74 -2.28
CA LEU A 159 -8.44 2.89 -3.16
C LEU A 159 -7.67 2.78 -4.47
N LEU A 160 -6.38 2.43 -4.42
CA LEU A 160 -5.56 2.31 -5.62
C LEU A 160 -5.93 1.06 -6.45
N GLY A 161 -6.30 -0.05 -5.80
CA GLY A 161 -6.86 -1.24 -6.43
C GLY A 161 -8.29 -1.06 -6.96
N GLY A 162 -8.93 0.06 -6.63
CA GLY A 162 -10.16 0.52 -7.26
C GLY A 162 -9.98 0.85 -8.74
N CYS A 163 -8.74 1.09 -9.20
CA CYS A 163 -8.39 1.25 -10.61
C CYS A 163 -8.59 -0.07 -11.38
N SER A 164 -9.41 -0.09 -12.43
CA SER A 164 -9.73 -1.32 -13.17
C SER A 164 -8.49 -1.97 -13.79
N LEU A 165 -7.52 -1.15 -14.19
CA LEU A 165 -6.27 -1.59 -14.82
C LEU A 165 -5.30 -2.23 -13.81
N LEU A 166 -5.29 -1.76 -12.56
CA LEU A 166 -4.39 -2.26 -11.51
C LEU A 166 -5.01 -3.34 -10.64
N ARG A 167 -6.34 -3.45 -10.62
CA ARG A 167 -7.08 -4.33 -9.72
C ARG A 167 -6.63 -5.78 -9.82
N ALA A 168 -6.50 -6.29 -11.05
CA ALA A 168 -6.11 -7.69 -11.24
C ALA A 168 -4.66 -7.96 -10.81
N SER A 169 -3.72 -7.05 -11.11
CA SER A 169 -2.34 -7.15 -10.63
C SER A 169 -2.29 -7.18 -9.11
N LEU A 170 -3.11 -6.35 -8.43
CA LEU A 170 -3.20 -6.36 -6.97
C LEU A 170 -3.84 -7.65 -6.42
N ILE A 171 -4.94 -8.12 -7.01
CA ILE A 171 -5.57 -9.40 -6.63
C ILE A 171 -4.58 -10.56 -6.76
N SER A 172 -3.88 -10.66 -7.90
CA SER A 172 -2.86 -11.69 -8.14
C SER A 172 -1.72 -11.60 -7.13
N LEU A 173 -1.26 -10.39 -6.80
CA LEU A 173 -0.25 -10.18 -5.76
C LEU A 173 -0.74 -10.64 -4.39
N LEU A 174 -1.96 -10.29 -3.99
CA LEU A 174 -2.53 -10.69 -2.69
C LEU A 174 -2.68 -12.20 -2.59
N LEU A 175 -3.21 -12.85 -3.63
CA LEU A 175 -3.32 -14.31 -3.70
C LEU A 175 -1.96 -14.99 -3.61
N LEU A 176 -0.94 -14.46 -4.29
CA LEU A 176 0.42 -14.97 -4.22
C LEU A 176 0.96 -14.90 -2.79
N GLN A 177 0.84 -13.74 -2.12
CA GLN A 177 1.33 -13.56 -0.76
C GLN A 177 0.59 -14.45 0.25
N ILE A 178 -0.73 -14.59 0.12
CA ILE A 178 -1.52 -15.49 0.97
C ILE A 178 -1.12 -16.95 0.74
N ASN A 179 -0.87 -17.37 -0.50
CA ASN A 179 -0.37 -18.71 -0.81
C ASN A 179 1.02 -18.95 -0.22
N CYS A 180 1.96 -18.01 -0.35
CA CYS A 180 3.28 -18.11 0.26
C CYS A 180 3.16 -18.27 1.79
N PHE A 181 2.29 -17.49 2.42
CA PHE A 181 2.06 -17.59 3.86
C PHE A 181 1.39 -18.91 4.25
N ALA A 182 0.45 -19.43 3.45
CA ALA A 182 -0.14 -20.74 3.68
C ALA A 182 0.91 -21.86 3.60
N ASP A 183 1.85 -21.77 2.65
CA ASP A 183 2.97 -22.70 2.54
C ASP A 183 3.90 -22.60 3.76
N GLU A 184 4.18 -21.39 4.28
CA GLU A 184 4.94 -21.18 5.52
C GLU A 184 4.26 -21.81 6.74
N LEU A 185 2.94 -21.60 6.90
CA LEU A 185 2.15 -22.22 7.98
C LEU A 185 2.19 -23.75 7.88
N TRP A 186 2.06 -24.28 6.67
CA TRP A 186 2.09 -25.72 6.43
C TRP A 186 3.45 -26.33 6.76
N GLN A 187 4.55 -25.67 6.38
CA GLN A 187 5.91 -26.09 6.72
C GLN A 187 6.17 -26.04 8.22
N ALA A 188 5.66 -25.01 8.91
CA ALA A 188 5.74 -24.90 10.36
C ALA A 188 5.07 -26.12 11.02
N CYS A 189 3.84 -26.45 10.63
CA CYS A 189 3.11 -27.63 11.15
C CYS A 189 3.90 -28.93 10.99
N GLN A 190 4.49 -29.16 9.81
CA GLN A 190 5.25 -30.39 9.54
C GLN A 190 6.52 -30.51 10.38
N SER A 191 7.20 -29.39 10.60
CA SER A 191 8.44 -29.33 11.37
C SER A 191 8.21 -29.44 12.89
N GLN A 192 6.95 -29.35 13.35
CA GLN A 192 6.56 -29.19 14.75
C GLN A 192 5.87 -30.40 15.38
N ARG A 193 5.89 -31.58 14.74
CA ARG A 193 5.44 -32.85 15.36
C ARG A 193 6.21 -33.27 16.64
N SER A 194 7.15 -32.44 17.13
CA SER A 194 7.90 -32.69 18.37
C SER A 194 8.08 -31.49 19.33
N ALA A 195 7.70 -30.25 18.99
CA ALA A 195 7.69 -29.11 19.93
C ALA A 195 6.90 -27.90 19.41
N CYS A 196 6.29 -27.14 20.34
CA CYS A 196 5.40 -25.99 20.17
C CYS A 196 5.74 -25.04 19.00
N PRO A 197 4.73 -24.49 18.29
CA PRO A 197 4.98 -23.77 17.07
C PRO A 197 5.54 -22.37 17.33
N HIS A 198 6.83 -22.16 17.02
CA HIS A 198 7.44 -20.84 17.02
C HIS A 198 7.17 -20.14 15.69
N PHE A 199 5.90 -19.80 15.46
CA PHE A 199 5.50 -18.95 14.32
C PHE A 199 5.31 -17.51 14.79
N ASN A 200 5.59 -16.56 13.90
CA ASN A 200 5.43 -15.15 14.20
C ASN A 200 3.94 -14.78 14.22
N VAL A 201 3.35 -14.72 15.42
CA VAL A 201 1.93 -14.39 15.64
C VAL A 201 1.55 -13.08 14.94
N SER A 202 2.44 -12.08 14.94
CA SER A 202 2.17 -10.82 14.24
C SER A 202 1.98 -11.03 12.75
N SER A 203 2.79 -11.86 12.09
CA SER A 203 2.62 -12.14 10.65
C SER A 203 1.31 -12.88 10.35
N TYR A 204 0.88 -13.77 11.25
CA TYR A 204 -0.43 -14.42 11.15
C TYR A 204 -1.57 -13.42 11.25
N GLU A 205 -1.56 -12.54 12.25
CA GLU A 205 -2.56 -11.49 12.41
C GLU A 205 -2.56 -10.51 11.23
N ASN A 206 -1.38 -10.13 10.74
CA ASN A 206 -1.21 -9.19 9.64
C ASN A 206 -1.77 -9.73 8.32
N THR A 207 -1.81 -11.06 8.14
CA THR A 207 -2.34 -11.68 6.91
C THR A 207 -3.84 -11.47 6.77
N PHE A 208 -4.58 -11.26 7.86
CA PHE A 208 -6.02 -10.97 7.77
C PHE A 208 -6.34 -9.62 7.10
N TYR A 209 -5.40 -8.66 7.11
CA TYR A 209 -5.55 -7.46 6.31
C TYR A 209 -5.48 -7.75 4.81
N LEU A 210 -4.65 -8.72 4.39
CA LEU A 210 -4.60 -9.13 2.98
C LEU A 210 -5.92 -9.78 2.55
N PHE A 211 -6.49 -10.64 3.40
CA PHE A 211 -7.83 -11.18 3.16
C PHE A 211 -8.89 -10.09 3.06
N TRP A 212 -8.83 -9.09 3.95
CA TRP A 212 -9.78 -7.99 3.94
C TRP A 212 -9.66 -7.14 2.68
N ILE A 213 -8.44 -6.72 2.30
CA ILE A 213 -8.20 -5.97 1.05
C ILE A 213 -8.70 -6.77 -0.14
N LEU A 214 -8.33 -8.05 -0.23
CA LEU A 214 -8.75 -8.93 -1.33
C LEU A 214 -10.27 -9.02 -1.44
N GLU A 215 -10.96 -9.17 -0.32
CA GLU A 215 -12.42 -9.19 -0.30
C GLU A 215 -13.03 -7.88 -0.81
N GLN A 216 -12.53 -6.72 -0.37
CA GLN A 216 -13.04 -5.42 -0.82
C GLN A 216 -12.85 -5.24 -2.34
N LEU A 217 -11.73 -5.71 -2.88
CA LEU A 217 -11.46 -5.66 -4.33
C LEU A 217 -12.38 -6.59 -5.12
N LEU A 218 -12.66 -7.79 -4.60
CA LEU A 218 -13.58 -8.74 -5.25
C LEU A 218 -15.03 -8.27 -5.20
N GLN A 219 -15.46 -7.65 -4.09
CA GLN A 219 -16.81 -7.09 -3.95
C GLN A 219 -17.04 -5.90 -4.89
N SER A 220 -16.01 -5.09 -5.13
CA SER A 220 -16.10 -3.90 -5.98
C SER A 220 -15.94 -4.17 -7.49
N GLN A 221 -15.66 -5.42 -7.90
CA GLN A 221 -15.55 -5.77 -9.31
C GLN A 221 -16.87 -5.62 -10.07
N LYS A 222 -16.87 -4.74 -11.08
CA LYS A 222 -17.91 -4.66 -12.11
C LYS A 222 -17.88 -5.92 -13.00
N LYS A 223 -19.00 -6.29 -13.61
CA LYS A 223 -19.11 -7.51 -14.43
C LYS A 223 -18.18 -7.53 -15.64
N GLU A 224 -17.93 -6.37 -16.26
CA GLU A 224 -17.09 -6.25 -17.46
C GLU A 224 -15.60 -6.55 -17.19
N ASP A 225 -15.11 -6.20 -15.99
CA ASP A 225 -13.71 -6.40 -15.57
C ASP A 225 -13.37 -7.88 -15.27
N ARG A 226 -14.33 -8.81 -15.41
CA ARG A 226 -14.18 -10.23 -15.02
C ARG A 226 -13.66 -11.12 -16.15
N SER A 227 -13.67 -10.67 -17.40
CA SER A 227 -13.52 -11.59 -18.55
C SER A 227 -12.06 -11.94 -18.90
N GLU A 228 -11.08 -11.07 -18.60
CA GLU A 228 -9.75 -11.13 -19.24
C GLU A 228 -8.61 -11.64 -18.32
N GLN A 229 -8.83 -11.78 -17.00
CA GLN A 229 -7.75 -11.99 -16.02
C GLN A 229 -7.88 -13.30 -15.19
N HIS A 230 -8.78 -14.20 -15.60
CA HIS A 230 -9.24 -15.33 -14.75
C HIS A 230 -8.27 -16.53 -14.61
N CYS A 231 -7.34 -16.78 -15.54
CA CYS A 231 -6.63 -18.07 -15.54
C CYS A 231 -5.61 -18.20 -14.39
N GLU A 232 -4.69 -17.25 -14.25
CA GLU A 232 -3.63 -17.31 -13.23
C GLU A 232 -4.16 -17.15 -11.80
N GLN A 233 -5.20 -16.32 -11.64
CA GLN A 233 -5.88 -16.12 -10.36
C GLN A 233 -6.59 -17.39 -9.90
N ARG A 234 -7.21 -18.12 -10.83
CA ARG A 234 -7.91 -19.37 -10.55
C ARG A 234 -6.97 -20.50 -10.14
N GLU A 235 -5.81 -20.63 -10.77
CA GLU A 235 -4.78 -21.60 -10.34
C GLU A 235 -4.28 -21.30 -8.93
N SER A 236 -4.00 -20.03 -8.65
CA SER A 236 -3.56 -19.56 -7.33
C SER A 236 -4.63 -19.80 -6.25
N GLN A 237 -5.90 -19.57 -6.58
CA GLN A 237 -7.03 -19.87 -5.69
C GLN A 237 -7.18 -21.38 -5.46
N GLN A 238 -7.13 -22.21 -6.50
CA GLN A 238 -7.27 -23.66 -6.36
C GLN A 238 -6.15 -24.26 -5.50
N LYS A 239 -4.92 -23.76 -5.64
CA LYS A 239 -3.81 -24.13 -4.74
C LYS A 239 -4.17 -23.78 -3.29
N LEU A 240 -4.66 -22.58 -3.05
CA LEU A 240 -5.00 -22.09 -1.72
C LEU A 240 -6.11 -22.93 -1.06
N GLU A 241 -7.17 -23.29 -1.81
CA GLU A 241 -8.25 -24.16 -1.32
C GLU A 241 -7.74 -25.55 -0.91
N ARG A 242 -6.79 -26.12 -1.67
CA ARG A 242 -6.16 -27.40 -1.30
C ARG A 242 -5.35 -27.28 -0.02
N THR A 243 -4.53 -26.23 0.11
CA THR A 243 -3.73 -25.99 1.32
C THR A 243 -4.60 -25.73 2.55
N ALA A 244 -5.75 -25.06 2.39
CA ALA A 244 -6.69 -24.78 3.48
C ALA A 244 -7.25 -26.04 4.15
N LEU A 245 -7.43 -27.14 3.40
CA LEU A 245 -7.89 -28.41 3.96
C LEU A 245 -6.89 -28.94 5.00
N PHE A 246 -5.60 -28.90 4.68
CA PHE A 246 -4.54 -29.37 5.56
C PHE A 246 -4.30 -28.45 6.76
N LEU A 247 -4.49 -27.14 6.57
CA LEU A 247 -4.34 -26.16 7.64
C LEU A 247 -5.57 -26.08 8.57
N SER A 248 -6.69 -26.72 8.24
CA SER A 248 -7.96 -26.53 8.95
C SER A 248 -7.94 -26.99 10.41
N GLU A 249 -7.14 -28.01 10.74
CA GLU A 249 -7.04 -28.54 12.10
C GLU A 249 -6.22 -27.61 13.01
N GLU A 250 -5.09 -27.07 12.52
CA GLU A 250 -4.17 -26.24 13.30
C GLU A 250 -4.49 -24.74 13.22
N PHE A 251 -5.01 -24.27 12.08
CA PHE A 251 -5.32 -22.87 11.80
C PHE A 251 -6.75 -22.70 11.23
N PRO A 252 -7.78 -23.05 11.99
CA PRO A 252 -9.17 -23.03 11.51
C PRO A 252 -9.62 -21.65 11.04
N LEU A 253 -9.18 -20.57 11.72
CA LEU A 253 -9.52 -19.21 11.32
C LEU A 253 -8.97 -18.87 9.93
N PHE A 254 -7.72 -19.22 9.65
CA PHE A 254 -7.09 -19.00 8.36
C PHE A 254 -7.84 -19.75 7.25
N SER A 255 -8.18 -21.02 7.48
CA SER A 255 -8.95 -21.81 6.52
C SER A 255 -10.34 -21.22 6.26
N ILE A 256 -11.06 -20.75 7.29
CA ILE A 256 -12.37 -20.10 7.14
C ILE A 256 -12.29 -18.89 6.20
N TYR A 257 -11.26 -18.05 6.33
CA TYR A 257 -11.07 -16.90 5.45
C TYR A 257 -10.77 -17.32 4.01
N ILE A 258 -9.97 -18.37 3.79
CA ILE A 258 -9.76 -18.93 2.44
C ILE A 258 -11.09 -19.36 1.82
N TRP A 259 -11.91 -20.12 2.57
CA TRP A 259 -13.20 -20.57 2.09
C TRP A 259 -14.14 -19.41 1.75
N ARG A 260 -14.15 -18.36 2.58
CA ARG A 260 -14.93 -17.14 2.32
C ARG A 260 -14.48 -16.44 1.05
N ILE A 261 -13.18 -16.28 0.82
CA ILE A 261 -12.64 -15.73 -0.42
C ILE A 261 -12.99 -16.61 -1.62
N GLY A 262 -12.84 -17.93 -1.49
CA GLY A 262 -13.18 -18.89 -2.56
C GLY A 262 -14.64 -18.81 -3.00
N ALA A 263 -15.56 -18.42 -2.11
CA ALA A 263 -16.97 -18.20 -2.48
C ALA A 263 -17.15 -17.04 -3.48
N TYR A 264 -16.37 -15.96 -3.36
CA TYR A 264 -16.42 -14.85 -4.32
C TYR A 264 -15.97 -15.28 -5.72
N PHE A 265 -14.93 -16.11 -5.81
CA PHE A 265 -14.46 -16.68 -7.09
C PHE A 265 -15.35 -17.81 -7.65
N LYS A 266 -16.22 -18.42 -6.85
CA LYS A 266 -17.19 -19.42 -7.33
C LYS A 266 -18.50 -18.79 -7.76
N SER A 267 -18.90 -17.69 -7.11
CA SER A 267 -20.05 -16.89 -7.52
C SER A 267 -19.89 -16.28 -8.92
N THR A 268 -18.65 -16.07 -9.37
CA THR A 268 -18.35 -15.65 -10.74
C THR A 268 -18.60 -16.75 -11.77
N ASP A 269 -18.33 -18.02 -11.44
CA ASP A 269 -18.48 -19.14 -12.38
C ASP A 269 -19.96 -19.53 -12.61
N ALA A 270 -20.82 -19.29 -11.62
CA ALA A 270 -22.24 -19.69 -11.67
C ALA A 270 -23.14 -18.71 -12.44
N GLU A 271 -22.68 -17.48 -12.71
CA GLU A 271 -23.42 -16.49 -13.51
C GLU A 271 -23.09 -16.57 -15.01
N ASP A 272 -22.05 -17.30 -15.39
CA ASP A 272 -21.59 -17.50 -16.78
C ASP A 272 -22.03 -18.86 -17.39
N SER A 273 -22.88 -19.62 -16.68
CA SER A 273 -23.49 -20.89 -17.13
C SER A 273 -25.00 -20.75 -17.37
#